data_AF-A0A1Z8M2N9-F1
#
_entry.id   AF-A0A1Z8M2N9-F1
#
_cell.length_a   1.000
_cell.length_b   1.000
_cell.length_c   1.000
_cell.angle_alpha   90.00
_cell.angle_beta   90.00
_cell.angle_gamma   90.00
#
_symmetry.space_group_name_H-M   'P 1'
#
loop_
_entity.id
_entity.type
_entity.pdbx_description
1 polymer ?
#
loop_
_entity_poly.entity_id
_entity_poly.type
_entity_poly.pdbx_seq_one_letter_code
_entity_poly.pdbx_strand_id
1 'polypeptide(L)'
;MRGIAYAIAVLVAAGMVYLIAFQEPSNPAQTNAAAVQAEPASLTLNVPEMHCIYACFPSVKENLESREDVISVELVKQKEEGPIDTPNVIVTYSAEFDVDDAVASLEKEGFPNSSVVE
;
A
#
# COMPACT_ATOMS: atom_id res chain seq x y z
N MET A 1 16.33 -13.86 50.99
CA MET A 1 15.84 -12.85 50.02
C MET A 1 16.98 -11.95 49.49
N ARG A 2 18.03 -12.52 48.89
CA ARG A 2 19.12 -11.73 48.25
C ARG A 2 19.70 -12.37 46.96
N GLY A 3 19.20 -13.54 46.54
CA GLY A 3 19.71 -14.27 45.37
C GLY A 3 18.93 -14.06 44.06
N ILE A 4 17.74 -13.44 44.10
CA ILE A 4 16.86 -13.33 42.93
C ILE A 4 17.08 -12.01 42.15
N ALA A 5 17.63 -10.98 42.80
CA ALA A 5 17.85 -9.68 42.18
C ALA A 5 19.02 -9.66 41.17
N TYR A 6 20.02 -10.54 41.32
CA TYR A 6 21.19 -10.56 40.45
C TYR A 6 21.02 -11.42 39.18
N ALA A 7 19.94 -12.22 39.08
CA ALA A 7 19.67 -13.06 37.91
C ALA A 7 19.07 -12.28 36.73
N ILE A 8 18.43 -11.12 36.97
CA ILE A 8 17.73 -10.35 35.93
C ILE A 8 18.67 -9.39 35.19
N ALA A 9 19.72 -8.88 35.86
CA ALA A 9 20.64 -7.91 35.26
C ALA A 9 21.55 -8.51 34.17
N VAL A 10 21.82 -9.81 34.20
CA VAL A 10 22.73 -10.47 33.23
C VAL A 10 22.03 -10.83 31.92
N LEU A 11 20.70 -11.03 31.93
CA LEU A 11 19.95 -11.40 30.73
C LEU A 11 19.70 -10.23 29.76
N VAL A 12 19.77 -8.98 30.24
CA VAL A 12 19.57 -7.79 29.38
C VAL A 12 20.81 -7.49 28.52
N ALA A 13 22.02 -7.82 29.00
CA ALA A 13 23.25 -7.56 28.26
C ALA A 13 23.49 -8.58 27.13
N ALA A 14 23.14 -9.85 27.31
CA ALA A 14 23.31 -10.87 26.28
C ALA A 14 22.27 -10.76 25.14
N GLY A 15 21.07 -10.23 25.42
CA GLY A 15 20.03 -10.02 24.41
C GLY A 15 20.33 -8.88 23.43
N MET A 16 21.00 -7.82 23.89
CA MET A 16 21.35 -6.67 23.03
C MET A 16 22.43 -7.02 21.98
N VAL A 17 23.35 -7.94 22.29
CA VAL A 17 24.42 -8.34 21.35
C VAL A 17 23.88 -9.23 20.24
N TYR A 18 22.82 -10.01 20.50
CA TYR A 18 22.20 -10.84 19.47
C TYR A 18 21.43 -10.02 18.41
N LEU A 19 20.88 -8.86 18.78
CA LEU A 19 20.24 -7.94 17.82
C LEU A 19 21.24 -7.21 16.92
N ILE A 20 22.50 -7.06 17.34
CA ILE A 20 23.56 -6.44 16.51
C ILE A 20 24.22 -7.49 15.61
N ALA A 21 24.27 -8.76 16.02
CA ALA A 21 24.87 -9.85 15.22
C ALA A 21 23.98 -10.34 14.05
N PHE A 22 22.68 -9.99 14.03
CA PHE A 22 21.80 -10.15 12.87
C PHE A 22 21.73 -8.89 11.98
N GLN A 23 22.53 -7.84 12.27
CA GLN A 23 22.78 -6.81 11.27
C GLN A 23 23.86 -7.31 10.32
N GLU A 24 23.42 -7.70 9.14
CA GLU A 24 24.29 -7.91 7.98
C GLU A 24 25.25 -6.71 7.85
N PRO A 25 26.52 -6.95 7.52
CA PRO A 25 27.52 -5.90 7.44
C PRO A 25 27.11 -4.90 6.36
N SER A 26 26.69 -3.70 6.79
CA SER A 26 26.57 -2.52 5.93
C SER A 26 27.95 -2.14 5.41
N ASN A 27 28.36 -2.81 4.34
CA ASN A 27 29.46 -2.45 3.49
C ASN A 27 29.11 -1.11 2.79
N PRO A 28 29.87 -0.02 2.94
CA PRO A 28 29.61 1.19 2.20
C PRO A 28 30.26 1.05 0.81
N ALA A 29 29.68 0.20 -0.02
CA ALA A 29 30.05 0.08 -1.43
C ALA A 29 28.89 -0.56 -2.22
N GLN A 30 27.75 0.13 -2.24
CA GLN A 30 26.81 -0.02 -3.34
C GLN A 30 26.86 1.27 -4.15
N THR A 31 27.70 1.22 -5.18
CA THR A 31 27.44 1.95 -6.42
C THR A 31 26.08 1.49 -6.90
N ASN A 32 25.01 2.13 -6.43
CA ASN A 32 23.76 2.07 -7.13
C ASN A 32 24.00 2.86 -8.41
N ALA A 33 24.23 2.11 -9.49
CA ALA A 33 23.75 2.51 -10.79
C ALA A 33 22.41 3.21 -10.54
N ALA A 34 22.30 4.46 -10.98
CA ALA A 34 21.04 5.17 -10.99
C ALA A 34 20.09 4.33 -11.85
N ALA A 35 19.43 3.34 -11.24
CA ALA A 35 18.14 2.90 -11.67
C ALA A 35 17.36 4.21 -11.65
N VAL A 36 17.04 4.68 -12.85
CA VAL A 36 16.01 5.68 -13.03
C VAL A 36 14.76 5.00 -12.48
N GLN A 37 14.56 5.07 -11.16
CA GLN A 37 13.32 4.69 -10.52
C GLN A 37 12.34 5.67 -11.11
N ALA A 38 11.52 5.16 -12.03
CA ALA A 38 10.40 5.94 -12.52
C ALA A 38 9.60 6.37 -11.29
N GLU A 39 9.43 7.67 -11.13
CA GLU A 39 8.70 8.20 -9.99
C GLU A 39 7.26 7.67 -10.05
N PRO A 40 6.68 7.29 -8.89
CA PRO A 40 5.30 6.86 -8.85
C PRO A 40 4.39 7.97 -9.35
N ALA A 41 3.43 7.60 -10.19
CA ALA A 41 2.42 8.51 -10.72
C ALA A 41 1.07 8.23 -10.04
N SER A 42 0.13 9.17 -10.20
CA SER A 42 -1.23 8.99 -9.69
C SER A 42 -2.25 9.41 -10.72
N LEU A 43 -3.41 8.75 -10.69
CA LEU A 43 -4.58 9.11 -11.49
C LEU A 43 -5.84 8.89 -10.69
N THR A 44 -6.94 9.50 -11.14
CA THR A 44 -8.24 9.33 -10.53
C THR A 44 -9.12 8.47 -11.43
N LEU A 45 -9.69 7.41 -10.89
CA LEU A 45 -10.74 6.62 -11.54
C LEU A 45 -12.10 6.97 -10.95
N ASN A 46 -13.09 7.18 -11.80
CA ASN A 46 -14.49 7.15 -11.45
C ASN A 46 -14.97 5.68 -11.47
N VAL A 47 -15.68 5.26 -10.44
CA VAL A 47 -16.21 3.90 -10.26
C VAL A 47 -17.71 4.02 -9.89
N PRO A 48 -18.60 4.25 -10.88
CA PRO A 48 -19.97 4.70 -10.62
C PRO A 48 -20.77 3.85 -9.63
N GLU A 49 -20.62 2.53 -9.69
CA GLU A 49 -21.38 1.57 -8.89
C GLU A 49 -20.85 1.42 -7.45
N MET A 50 -19.76 2.12 -7.10
CA MET A 50 -19.16 2.09 -5.76
C MET A 50 -19.93 2.99 -4.79
N HIS A 51 -21.11 2.55 -4.36
CA HIS A 51 -22.02 3.35 -3.51
C HIS A 51 -21.80 3.22 -2.00
N CYS A 52 -20.92 2.32 -1.56
CA CYS A 52 -20.82 1.94 -0.14
C CYS A 52 -19.38 1.89 0.40
N ILE A 53 -19.12 2.61 1.51
CA ILE A 53 -17.77 2.74 2.10
C ILE A 53 -17.24 1.42 2.67
N TYR A 54 -18.11 0.57 3.22
CA TYR A 54 -17.67 -0.60 3.99
C TYR A 54 -17.56 -1.91 3.19
N ALA A 55 -18.03 -1.94 1.94
CA ALA A 55 -17.96 -3.14 1.10
C ALA A 55 -17.47 -2.80 -0.31
N CYS A 56 -18.11 -1.85 -0.98
CA CYS A 56 -17.82 -1.50 -2.36
C CYS A 56 -16.40 -0.94 -2.50
N PHE A 57 -16.04 0.08 -1.69
CA PHE A 57 -14.69 0.64 -1.72
C PHE A 57 -13.60 -0.37 -1.35
N PRO A 58 -13.73 -1.15 -0.25
CA PRO A 58 -12.78 -2.22 0.07
C PRO A 58 -12.58 -3.20 -1.07
N SER A 59 -13.65 -3.63 -1.75
CA SER A 59 -13.55 -4.54 -2.90
C SER A 59 -12.82 -3.92 -4.09
N VAL A 60 -13.11 -2.66 -4.44
CA VAL A 60 -12.39 -1.92 -5.49
C VAL A 60 -10.91 -1.77 -5.14
N LYS A 61 -10.63 -1.38 -3.89
CA LYS A 61 -9.27 -1.22 -3.36
C LYS A 61 -8.50 -2.53 -3.41
N GLU A 62 -9.09 -3.63 -2.92
CA GLU A 62 -8.46 -4.95 -2.94
C GLU A 62 -8.19 -5.44 -4.36
N ASN A 63 -9.15 -5.28 -5.28
CA ASN A 63 -8.95 -5.66 -6.68
C ASN A 63 -7.76 -4.94 -7.31
N LEU A 64 -7.69 -3.61 -7.15
CA LEU A 64 -6.63 -2.80 -7.72
C LEU A 64 -5.27 -3.01 -7.02
N GLU A 65 -5.24 -3.07 -5.68
CA GLU A 65 -4.01 -3.29 -4.91
C GLU A 65 -3.48 -4.74 -5.01
N SER A 66 -4.27 -5.67 -5.55
CA SER A 66 -3.78 -7.03 -5.87
C SER A 66 -2.82 -7.06 -7.06
N ARG A 67 -2.78 -5.98 -7.86
CA ARG A 67 -1.90 -5.86 -9.02
C ARG A 67 -0.50 -5.42 -8.60
N GLU A 68 0.52 -5.94 -9.27
CA GLU A 68 1.93 -5.63 -8.97
C GLU A 68 2.32 -4.19 -9.39
N ASP A 69 1.59 -3.59 -10.33
CA ASP A 69 1.82 -2.25 -10.87
C ASP A 69 1.17 -1.14 -10.02
N VAL A 70 0.33 -1.49 -9.03
CA VAL A 70 -0.36 -0.57 -8.12
C VAL A 70 0.35 -0.49 -6.77
N ILE A 71 0.56 0.73 -6.29
CA ILE A 71 1.24 1.02 -5.03
C ILE A 71 0.23 1.28 -3.91
N SER A 72 -0.82 2.06 -4.20
CA SER A 72 -1.89 2.33 -3.24
C SER A 72 -3.17 2.81 -3.93
N VAL A 73 -4.30 2.55 -3.29
CA VAL A 73 -5.61 3.05 -3.69
C VAL A 73 -6.30 3.75 -2.52
N GLU A 74 -6.69 5.00 -2.75
CA GLU A 74 -7.35 5.84 -1.75
C GLU A 74 -8.71 6.31 -2.27
N LEU A 75 -9.69 6.41 -1.37
CA LEU A 75 -10.97 7.03 -1.70
C LEU A 75 -10.81 8.55 -1.71
N VAL A 76 -11.33 9.23 -2.74
CA VAL A 76 -11.37 10.69 -2.76
C VAL A 76 -12.16 11.20 -1.55
N LYS A 77 -11.83 12.40 -1.07
CA LYS A 77 -12.52 13.03 0.05
C LYS A 77 -14.03 13.11 -0.19
N GLN A 78 -14.81 12.51 0.71
CA GLN A 78 -16.27 12.54 0.68
C GLN A 78 -16.80 13.80 1.37
N LYS A 79 -18.05 14.16 1.06
CA LYS A 79 -18.73 15.33 1.65
C LYS A 79 -19.23 15.02 3.06
N GLU A 80 -19.80 13.83 3.24
CA GLU A 80 -20.39 13.36 4.49
C GLU A 80 -19.79 12.00 4.88
N GLU A 81 -19.85 11.65 6.16
CA GLU A 81 -19.43 10.33 6.64
C GLU A 81 -20.53 9.29 6.36
N GLY A 82 -20.20 8.19 5.69
CA GLY A 82 -21.10 7.05 5.50
C GLY A 82 -21.34 6.67 4.02
N PRO A 83 -22.17 7.42 3.26
CA PRO A 83 -22.37 7.16 1.84
C PRO A 83 -21.20 7.66 0.99
N ILE A 84 -21.01 7.07 -0.19
CA ILE A 84 -20.06 7.57 -1.20
C ILE A 84 -20.81 8.52 -2.14
N ASP A 85 -20.55 9.82 -1.99
CA ASP A 85 -21.12 10.87 -2.86
C ASP A 85 -20.23 11.16 -4.07
N THR A 86 -18.93 10.92 -3.93
CA THR A 86 -17.93 11.09 -4.98
C THR A 86 -17.28 9.73 -5.21
N PRO A 87 -17.81 8.92 -6.15
CA PRO A 87 -17.35 7.56 -6.38
C PRO A 87 -16.04 7.55 -7.18
N ASN A 88 -15.04 8.24 -6.66
CA ASN A 88 -13.74 8.38 -7.28
C ASN A 88 -12.68 7.79 -6.35
N VAL A 89 -11.75 7.05 -6.93
CA VAL A 89 -10.57 6.53 -6.24
C VAL A 89 -9.31 7.10 -6.87
N ILE A 90 -8.32 7.42 -6.04
CA ILE A 90 -7.00 7.84 -6.46
C ILE A 90 -6.12 6.59 -6.44
N VAL A 91 -5.56 6.24 -7.59
CA VAL A 91 -4.64 5.12 -7.75
C VAL A 91 -3.24 5.69 -7.88
N THR A 92 -2.34 5.29 -6.98
CA THR A 92 -0.91 5.53 -7.10
C THR A 92 -0.26 4.29 -7.66
N TYR A 93 0.56 4.44 -8.70
CA TYR A 93 1.03 3.33 -9.51
C TYR A 93 2.45 3.54 -10.03
N SER A 94 3.08 2.45 -10.46
CA SER A 94 4.40 2.44 -11.09
C SER A 94 4.31 2.62 -12.60
N ALA A 95 5.43 2.91 -13.29
CA ALA A 95 5.41 3.25 -14.72
C ALA A 95 4.83 2.19 -15.68
N GLU A 96 4.61 0.96 -15.21
CA GLU A 96 4.07 -0.16 -15.98
C GLU A 96 2.54 -0.30 -15.87
N PHE A 97 1.86 0.65 -15.21
CA PHE A 97 0.42 0.60 -15.00
C PHE A 97 -0.39 0.67 -16.31
N ASP A 98 -1.21 -0.35 -16.53
CA ASP A 98 -2.17 -0.40 -17.63
C ASP A 98 -3.56 0.00 -17.15
N VAL A 99 -3.99 1.19 -17.56
CA VAL A 99 -5.29 1.76 -17.22
C VAL A 99 -6.44 0.92 -17.75
N ASP A 100 -6.33 0.42 -18.99
CA ASP A 100 -7.41 -0.31 -19.66
C ASP A 100 -7.61 -1.68 -18.99
N ASP A 101 -6.51 -2.34 -18.62
CA ASP A 101 -6.57 -3.61 -17.88
C ASP A 101 -7.13 -3.42 -16.46
N ALA A 102 -6.79 -2.34 -15.77
CA ALA A 102 -7.35 -2.00 -14.47
C ALA A 102 -8.86 -1.70 -14.53
N VAL A 103 -9.32 -0.98 -15.55
CA VAL A 103 -10.75 -0.75 -15.78
C VAL A 103 -11.46 -2.06 -16.11
N ALA A 104 -10.86 -2.92 -16.94
CA ALA A 104 -11.40 -4.22 -17.28
C ALA A 104 -11.45 -5.19 -16.08
N SER A 105 -10.52 -5.09 -15.12
CA SER A 105 -10.57 -5.88 -13.89
C SER A 105 -11.72 -5.44 -12.98
N LEU A 106 -11.97 -4.14 -12.87
CA LEU A 106 -13.10 -3.59 -12.13
C LEU A 106 -14.44 -4.00 -12.73
N GLU A 107 -14.57 -4.00 -14.06
CA GLU A 107 -15.79 -4.45 -14.73
C GLU A 107 -16.11 -5.92 -14.42
N LYS A 108 -15.09 -6.79 -14.40
CA LYS A 108 -15.25 -8.22 -14.05
C LYS A 108 -15.70 -8.43 -12.60
N GLU A 109 -15.32 -7.53 -11.69
CA GLU A 109 -15.76 -7.54 -10.28
C GLU A 109 -17.14 -6.92 -10.06
N GLY A 110 -17.82 -6.51 -11.12
CA GLY A 110 -19.16 -5.91 -11.02
C GLY A 110 -19.16 -4.41 -10.80
N PHE A 111 -18.07 -3.72 -11.14
CA PHE A 111 -17.98 -2.26 -11.21
C PHE A 111 -17.89 -1.77 -12.67
N PRO A 112 -18.95 -1.99 -13.48
CA PRO A 112 -18.96 -1.56 -14.88
C PRO A 112 -18.90 -0.04 -15.01
N ASN A 113 -18.55 0.43 -16.21
CA ASN A 113 -18.47 1.85 -16.56
C ASN A 113 -17.43 2.64 -15.73
N SER A 114 -16.45 1.95 -15.14
CA SER A 114 -15.32 2.61 -14.49
C SER A 114 -14.46 3.32 -15.55
N SER A 115 -13.95 4.52 -15.26
CA SER A 115 -13.20 5.32 -16.23
C SER A 115 -12.23 6.31 -15.57
N VAL A 116 -11.21 6.74 -16.29
CA VAL A 116 -10.33 7.83 -15.82
C VAL A 116 -11.09 9.16 -15.80
N VAL A 117 -10.79 9.99 -14.80
CA VAL A 117 -11.24 11.38 -14.71
C VAL A 117 -10.07 12.31 -15.05
N GLU A 118 -10.26 13.17 -16.05
CA GLU A 118 -9.32 14.24 -16.43
C GLU A 118 -9.49 15.52 -15.60
#